data_AF-A0A147BLF0-F1
#
_entry.id   AF-A0A147BLF0-F1
#
_cell.length_a   1.000
_cell.length_b   1.000
_cell.length_c   1.000
_cell.angle_alpha   90.00
_cell.angle_beta   90.00
_cell.angle_gamma   90.00
#
_symmetry.space_group_name_H-M   'P 1'
#
loop_
_entity.id
_entity.type
_entity.pdbx_description
1 polymer ?
#
loop_
_entity_poly.entity_id
_entity_poly.type
_entity_poly.pdbx_seq_one_letter_code
_entity_poly.pdbx_strand_id
1 'polypeptide(L)'
;NFLVAYRTTPHTTTGSAPAKMMIGDEFCTRFDLLRPSITDVVRSKQAKQHASRNSKEQHLHQNDQVCARDYRNGKKWSKGVVVRV
;
A
#
# COMPACT_ATOMS: atom_id res chain seq x y z
N ASN A 1 -13.08 22.71 -25.00
CA ASN A 1 -11.67 22.28 -25.13
C ASN A 1 -11.64 20.83 -25.60
N PHE A 2 -11.57 20.60 -26.93
CA PHE A 2 -11.69 19.28 -27.57
C PHE A 2 -10.45 18.40 -27.35
N LEU A 3 -9.26 18.99 -27.53
CA LEU A 3 -8.00 18.26 -27.49
C LEU A 3 -7.68 17.68 -26.10
N VAL A 4 -8.06 18.38 -25.03
CA VAL A 4 -7.86 17.88 -23.67
C VAL A 4 -8.70 16.61 -23.45
N ALA A 5 -9.98 16.64 -23.79
CA ALA A 5 -10.87 15.48 -23.61
C ALA A 5 -10.40 14.27 -24.42
N TYR A 6 -9.94 14.48 -25.67
CA TYR A 6 -9.40 13.41 -26.50
C TYR A 6 -8.13 12.78 -25.91
N ARG A 7 -7.23 13.58 -25.31
CA ARG A 7 -5.95 13.10 -24.77
C ARG A 7 -6.08 12.42 -23.40
N THR A 8 -7.12 12.72 -22.63
CA THR A 8 -7.35 12.17 -21.29
C THR A 8 -8.32 10.98 -21.29
N THR A 9 -9.12 10.80 -22.34
CA THR A 9 -10.09 9.70 -22.41
C THR A 9 -9.43 8.45 -22.99
N PRO A 10 -9.63 7.26 -22.38
CA PRO A 10 -9.17 6.00 -22.96
C PRO A 10 -9.74 5.76 -24.36
N HIS A 11 -8.87 5.40 -25.32
CA HIS A 11 -9.32 5.05 -26.67
C HIS A 11 -9.90 3.63 -26.69
N THR A 12 -10.95 3.39 -27.47
CA THR A 12 -11.64 2.08 -27.55
C THR A 12 -10.72 0.93 -27.94
N THR A 13 -9.87 1.14 -28.95
CA THR A 13 -8.92 0.13 -29.45
C THR A 13 -7.81 -0.24 -28.46
N THR A 14 -7.27 0.72 -27.70
CA THR A 14 -6.08 0.51 -26.85
C THR A 14 -6.38 0.47 -25.36
N GLY A 15 -7.58 0.88 -24.94
CA GLY A 15 -7.98 1.00 -23.54
C GLY A 15 -7.16 2.02 -22.73
N SER A 16 -6.29 2.79 -23.40
CA SER A 16 -5.37 3.74 -22.76
C SER A 16 -5.55 5.13 -23.35
N ALA A 17 -5.39 6.16 -22.53
CA ALA A 17 -5.46 7.54 -22.97
C ALA A 17 -4.24 7.91 -23.84
N PRO A 18 -4.40 8.68 -24.93
CA PRO A 18 -3.27 9.09 -25.78
C PRO A 18 -2.13 9.77 -25.00
N ALA A 19 -2.45 10.62 -24.02
CA ALA A 19 -1.44 11.25 -23.16
C ALA A 19 -0.56 10.24 -22.43
N LYS A 20 -1.19 9.19 -21.88
CA LYS A 20 -0.51 8.12 -21.14
C LYS A 20 0.43 7.33 -22.04
N MET A 21 0.04 7.08 -23.29
CA MET A 21 0.92 6.41 -24.26
C MET A 21 2.07 7.30 -24.73
N MET A 22 1.87 8.62 -24.82
CA MET A 22 2.93 9.54 -25.27
C MET A 22 3.96 9.87 -24.18
N ILE A 23 3.52 10.07 -22.93
CA ILE A 23 4.37 10.58 -21.84
C ILE A 23 4.70 9.48 -20.81
N GLY A 24 3.92 8.39 -20.79
CA GLY A 24 4.03 7.34 -19.78
C GLY A 24 3.23 7.61 -18.50
N ASP A 25 2.61 8.80 -18.38
CA ASP A 25 1.81 9.19 -17.22
C ASP A 25 0.45 9.79 -17.63
N GLU A 26 -0.51 9.74 -16.73
CA GLU A 26 -1.86 10.28 -16.92
C GLU A 26 -1.90 11.78 -16.56
N PHE A 27 -2.47 12.62 -17.43
CA PHE A 27 -2.61 14.03 -17.11
C PHE A 27 -3.62 14.23 -15.97
N CYS A 28 -3.19 14.92 -14.91
CA CYS A 28 -4.07 15.34 -13.84
C CYS A 28 -5.12 16.34 -14.36
N THR A 29 -6.38 15.93 -14.37
CA THR A 29 -7.54 16.75 -14.68
C THR A 29 -8.34 17.08 -13.42
N ARG A 30 -9.28 18.03 -13.52
CA ARG A 30 -10.21 18.32 -12.41
C ARG A 30 -11.08 17.11 -12.03
N PHE A 31 -11.33 16.18 -12.96
CA PHE A 31 -12.07 14.96 -12.67
C PHE A 31 -11.27 13.99 -11.81
N ASP A 32 -9.94 14.07 -11.81
CA ASP A 32 -9.11 13.22 -10.95
C ASP A 32 -9.23 13.58 -9.47
N LEU A 33 -9.69 14.79 -9.15
CA LEU A 33 -10.04 15.20 -7.79
C LEU A 33 -11.29 14.48 -7.26
N LEU A 34 -12.12 13.92 -8.14
CA LEU A 34 -13.27 13.10 -7.76
C LEU A 34 -12.85 11.65 -7.46
N ARG A 35 -11.65 11.23 -7.86
CA ARG A 35 -11.15 9.90 -7.49
C ARG A 35 -10.91 9.86 -5.98
N PRO A 36 -11.26 8.77 -5.29
CA PRO A 36 -10.99 8.65 -3.86
C PRO A 36 -9.48 8.77 -3.63
N SER A 37 -9.09 9.44 -2.54
CA SER A 37 -7.68 9.59 -2.22
C SER A 37 -7.02 8.22 -2.11
N ILE A 38 -5.87 8.06 -2.78
CA ILE A 38 -5.08 6.82 -2.72
C ILE A 38 -4.72 6.51 -1.25
N THR A 39 -4.45 7.55 -0.45
CA THR A 39 -4.16 7.40 0.99
C THR A 39 -5.30 6.73 1.73
N ASP A 40 -6.54 7.12 1.41
CA ASP A 40 -7.74 6.63 2.10
C ASP A 40 -8.06 5.20 1.67
N VAL A 41 -7.86 4.89 0.38
CA VAL A 41 -7.98 3.53 -0.14
C VAL A 41 -6.95 2.60 0.52
N VAL A 42 -5.69 3.04 0.63
CA VAL A 42 -4.63 2.27 1.29
C VAL A 42 -4.94 2.06 2.77
N ARG A 43 -5.32 3.12 3.49
CA ARG A 43 -5.70 3.04 4.91
C ARG A 43 -6.88 2.08 5.11
N SER A 44 -7.91 2.17 4.27
CA SER A 44 -9.07 1.28 4.33
C SER A 44 -8.68 -0.18 4.10
N LYS A 45 -7.83 -0.46 3.12
CA LYS A 45 -7.32 -1.83 2.86
C LYS A 45 -6.47 -2.36 4.01
N GLN A 46 -5.59 -1.53 4.58
CA GLN A 46 -4.79 -1.91 5.74
C GLN A 46 -5.68 -2.19 6.96
N ALA A 47 -6.65 -1.32 7.26
CA ALA A 47 -7.59 -1.53 8.37
C ALA A 47 -8.38 -2.83 8.21
N LYS A 48 -8.86 -3.13 6.99
CA LYS A 48 -9.52 -4.41 6.69
C LYS A 48 -8.58 -5.60 6.89
N GLN A 49 -7.32 -5.48 6.47
CA GLN A 49 -6.32 -6.53 6.67
C GLN A 49 -6.02 -6.76 8.16
N HIS A 50 -5.92 -5.69 8.95
CA HIS A 50 -5.77 -5.78 10.40
C HIS A 50 -6.98 -6.45 11.05
N ALA A 51 -8.20 -6.07 10.67
CA ALA A 51 -9.43 -6.64 11.20
C ALA A 51 -9.65 -8.10 10.78
N SER A 52 -9.28 -8.48 9.55
CA SER A 52 -9.37 -9.87 9.08
C SER A 52 -8.27 -10.77 9.65
N ARG A 53 -7.28 -10.20 10.34
CA ARG A 53 -6.17 -10.96 10.91
C ARG A 53 -6.69 -11.72 12.13
N ASN A 54 -6.98 -13.01 11.95
CA ASN A 54 -7.33 -13.94 13.04
C ASN A 54 -6.19 -14.20 14.05
N SER A 55 -5.10 -13.42 14.03
CA SER A 55 -4.04 -13.53 15.03
C SER A 55 -4.46 -12.76 16.27
N LYS A 56 -4.33 -13.36 17.45
CA LYS A 56 -4.40 -12.63 18.72
C LYS A 56 -3.45 -11.44 18.68
N GLU A 57 -3.92 -10.26 19.06
CA GLU A 57 -3.04 -9.14 19.39
C GLU A 57 -2.15 -9.58 20.56
N GLN A 58 -0.89 -9.92 20.25
CA GLN A 58 0.11 -10.15 21.26
C GLN A 58 0.68 -8.80 21.66
N HIS A 59 0.23 -8.32 22.82
CA HIS A 59 0.91 -7.25 23.53
C HIS A 59 2.18 -7.84 24.15
N LEU A 60 3.31 -7.21 23.89
CA LEU A 60 4.56 -7.52 24.57
C LEU A 60 4.62 -6.68 25.84
N HIS A 61 5.09 -7.29 26.92
CA HIS A 61 5.38 -6.61 28.17
C HIS A 61 6.88 -6.59 28.43
N GLN A 62 7.32 -5.60 29.20
CA GLN A 62 8.69 -5.57 29.68
C GLN A 62 8.99 -6.86 30.45
N ASN A 63 10.16 -7.43 30.20
CA ASN A 63 10.63 -8.72 30.73
C ASN A 63 10.02 -9.98 30.10
N ASP A 64 9.19 -9.86 29.05
CA ASP A 64 8.71 -11.03 28.32
C ASP A 64 9.86 -11.78 27.61
N GLN A 65 9.82 -13.11 27.72
CA GLN A 65 10.72 -14.00 26.99
C GLN A 65 10.24 -14.15 25.55
N VAL A 66 11.05 -13.67 24.60
CA VAL A 66 10.71 -13.66 23.17
C VAL A 66 11.77 -14.36 22.34
N CYS A 67 11.39 -14.81 21.14
CA CYS A 67 12.33 -15.28 20.13
C CYS A 67 12.44 -14.23 19.04
N ALA A 68 13.63 -13.65 18.86
CA ALA A 68 13.93 -12.72 17.77
C ALA A 68 14.46 -13.50 16.56
N ARG A 69 14.07 -13.08 15.36
CA ARG A 69 14.61 -13.68 14.14
C ARG A 69 16.02 -13.13 13.89
N ASP A 70 17.00 -14.03 13.86
CA ASP A 70 18.38 -13.69 13.50
C ASP A 70 18.59 -13.94 12.00
N TYR A 71 19.03 -12.90 11.29
CA TYR A 71 19.29 -12.94 9.84
C TYR A 71 20.78 -13.14 9.50
N ARG A 72 21.67 -13.15 10.50
CA ARG A 72 23.13 -13.23 10.31
C ARG A 72 23.64 -14.68 10.27
N ASN A 73 23.04 -15.56 11.05
CA ASN A 73 23.44 -16.97 11.17
C ASN A 73 22.38 -17.92 10.60
N GLY A 74 22.77 -19.18 10.35
CA GLY A 74 21.85 -20.23 9.87
C GLY A 74 20.74 -20.61 10.86
N LYS A 75 20.89 -20.28 12.15
CA LYS A 75 19.83 -20.49 13.15
C LYS A 75 18.87 -19.30 13.16
N LYS A 76 17.69 -19.50 12.56
CA LYS A 76 16.70 -18.45 12.30
C LYS A 76 16.12 -17.75 13.54
N TRP A 77 16.17 -18.35 14.73
CA TRP A 77 15.55 -17.80 15.94
C TRP A 77 16.52 -17.81 17.12
N SER A 78 16.67 -16.67 17.77
CA SER A 78 17.46 -16.46 18.99
C SER A 78 16.56 -16.01 20.14
N LYS A 79 16.85 -16.46 21.37
CA LYS A 79 16.08 -16.07 22.55
C LYS A 79 16.52 -14.68 23.03
N GLY A 80 15.58 -13.88 23.50
CA GLY A 80 15.82 -12.56 24.06
C GLY A 80 14.73 -12.14 25.06
N VAL A 81 14.95 -11.01 25.70
CA VAL A 81 14.04 -10.42 26.69
C VAL A 81 13.66 -9.01 26.24
N VAL A 82 12.38 -8.66 26.36
CA VAL A 82 11.90 -7.31 26.07
C VAL A 82 12.39 -6.34 27.15
N VAL A 83 13.39 -5.51 26.84
CA VAL A 83 13.93 -4.52 27.80
C VAL A 83 13.02 -3.30 27.92
N ARG A 84 12.32 -2.93 26.84
CA ARG A 84 11.38 -1.81 26.79
C ARG A 84 10.35 -2.04 25.67
N VAL A 85 9.10 -1.68 25.93
CA VAL A 85 7.99 -1.65 24.98
C VAL A 85 7.78 -0.22 24.52
#